data_AF-A0A1F8NHX5-F1
#
_entry.id   AF-A0A1F8NHX5-F1
#
_cell.length_a   1.000
_cell.length_b   1.000
_cell.length_c   1.000
_cell.angle_alpha   90.00
_cell.angle_beta   90.00
_cell.angle_gamma   90.00
#
_symmetry.space_group_name_H-M   'P 1'
#
loop_
_entity.id
_entity.type
_entity.pdbx_description
1 polymer ?
#
loop_
_entity_poly.entity_id
_entity_poly.type
_entity_poly.pdbx_seq_one_letter_code
_entity_poly.pdbx_strand_id
1 'polypeptide(L)'
;MPLNLSAVGKKIGPVRTKYGWKDVVLYAVGVGAGFDELEYVYENRLKVIPSFAVPTVSEFFAQVVALSEVDLAGILHGEHELIVHSPIPPEGGELTTEGAITHLYDKGPGKGALVVAEAASSLSDGRRLFTNILTIFSRLDGGFGGEDAPRERFELPDRPPDFLETAHPSPDQPLVYRLSGDTFALHVDPEFARLSGFERPIMHGLCTHGFACRAVIKHLLPGEPERLVRFKNRFTKPLYPGTPITTQIWRLEEGRAAFRTLNSETGDVVIDRGLVEWVSREEAKKRRKAPGIRFDGRVAIVTGGGGGLGRVYALELARRGAKVVVNDVGGGPDGMGGSKGPADRVVEEIVGAGGAAIASYESVTTAAGGERIVRAALEKWGQVDILINNAGILRDKTFAKMTEEMWEGVREVHLDGAVNVTRPAYRAMRERGYGRIVLTTSAAGLYGNFGQANYSAAKLGLVGLMNTLKLEGEKNGIKVNTVAPLAVTRLTEGLLPEEMRGRLKAEAVAPLVMVLCSEECVETGRVYSAGMGHYGRAAILTGPGVTLAEGNQLPTPEEIVASWEKIVSLSGAQEYPDANAALGGMLAGPPAKASSTEGQAGTGDGNVAQVFERMSERFDAGAATGVEAIFQFS
;
A
#
# COMPACT_ATOMS: atom_id res chain seq x y z
N MET A 1 4.90 32.25 -31.32
CA MET A 1 5.59 32.93 -30.19
C MET A 1 6.85 32.11 -29.88
N PRO A 2 7.92 32.66 -29.29
CA PRO A 2 9.01 31.78 -28.86
C PRO A 2 8.49 30.83 -27.76
N LEU A 3 8.81 29.54 -27.86
CA LEU A 3 8.49 28.56 -26.82
C LEU A 3 9.09 28.99 -25.48
N ASN A 4 8.36 28.75 -24.40
CA ASN A 4 8.85 29.04 -23.05
C ASN A 4 9.79 27.93 -22.55
N LEU A 5 11.09 28.07 -22.84
CA LEU A 5 12.11 27.10 -22.43
C LEU A 5 12.23 26.95 -20.91
N SER A 6 11.89 28.00 -20.15
CA SER A 6 11.91 27.97 -18.69
C SER A 6 10.79 27.14 -18.08
N ALA A 7 9.85 26.62 -18.88
CA ALA A 7 8.74 25.81 -18.41
C ALA A 7 9.17 24.38 -18.02
N VAL A 8 10.30 23.90 -18.55
CA VAL A 8 10.82 22.55 -18.26
C VAL A 8 11.14 22.42 -16.77
N GLY A 9 10.63 21.35 -16.14
CA GLY A 9 10.83 21.04 -14.73
C GLY A 9 9.97 21.85 -13.75
N LYS A 10 9.19 22.83 -14.21
CA LYS A 10 8.23 23.54 -13.34
C LYS A 10 7.07 22.62 -12.98
N LYS A 11 6.71 22.59 -11.69
CA LYS A 11 5.58 21.81 -11.19
C LYS A 11 4.27 22.34 -11.75
N ILE A 12 3.43 21.43 -12.24
CA ILE A 12 2.06 21.65 -12.70
C ILE A 12 1.12 20.86 -11.77
N GLY A 13 0.02 21.48 -11.36
CA GLY A 13 -0.92 20.93 -10.37
C GLY A 13 -0.60 21.31 -8.91
N PRO A 14 -1.39 20.81 -7.94
CA PRO A 14 -2.37 19.74 -8.11
C PRO A 14 -3.62 20.19 -8.86
N VAL A 15 -3.96 19.45 -9.91
CA VAL A 15 -5.25 19.53 -10.60
C VAL A 15 -6.19 18.51 -9.98
N ARG A 16 -7.41 18.91 -9.62
CA ARG A 16 -8.39 18.02 -8.99
C ARG A 16 -9.57 17.79 -9.92
N THR A 17 -9.78 16.53 -10.30
CA THR A 17 -10.87 16.12 -11.19
C THR A 17 -11.71 15.08 -10.49
N LYS A 18 -13.04 15.21 -10.56
CA LYS A 18 -13.96 14.16 -10.12
C LYS A 18 -14.48 13.41 -11.32
N TYR A 19 -14.64 12.11 -11.17
CA TYR A 19 -15.36 11.28 -12.13
C TYR A 19 -16.25 10.29 -11.39
N GLY A 20 -17.30 9.84 -12.06
CA GLY A 20 -18.18 8.76 -11.64
C GLY A 20 -18.39 7.76 -12.76
N TRP A 21 -19.24 6.76 -12.48
CA TRP A 21 -19.59 5.71 -13.45
C TRP A 21 -20.16 6.28 -14.77
N LYS A 22 -20.85 7.42 -14.74
CA LYS A 22 -21.39 8.07 -15.94
C LYS A 22 -20.28 8.56 -16.87
N ASP A 23 -19.19 9.09 -16.31
CA ASP A 23 -18.05 9.56 -17.10
C ASP A 23 -17.32 8.38 -17.74
N VAL A 24 -17.23 7.25 -17.02
CA VAL A 24 -16.68 5.99 -17.53
C VAL A 24 -17.51 5.49 -18.73
N VAL A 25 -18.84 5.45 -18.60
CA VAL A 25 -19.74 5.02 -19.68
C VAL A 25 -19.71 6.00 -20.86
N LEU A 26 -19.74 7.31 -20.59
CA LEU A 26 -19.66 8.35 -21.62
C LEU A 26 -18.39 8.22 -22.44
N TYR A 27 -17.25 7.99 -21.78
CA TYR A 27 -15.99 7.73 -22.46
C TYR A 27 -16.05 6.46 -23.31
N ALA A 28 -16.56 5.35 -22.75
CA ALA A 28 -16.64 4.09 -23.45
C ALA A 28 -17.43 4.21 -24.75
N VAL A 29 -18.60 4.86 -24.72
CA VAL A 29 -19.40 5.16 -25.92
C VAL A 29 -18.65 6.13 -26.84
N GLY A 30 -17.96 7.12 -26.28
CA GLY A 30 -17.10 8.07 -27.00
C GLY A 30 -15.99 7.39 -27.81
N VAL A 31 -15.51 6.21 -27.39
CA VAL A 31 -14.53 5.40 -28.13
C VAL A 31 -15.15 4.17 -28.80
N GLY A 32 -16.47 4.19 -29.00
CA GLY A 32 -17.24 3.26 -29.83
C GLY A 32 -17.70 1.96 -29.16
N ALA A 33 -17.65 1.85 -27.83
CA ALA A 33 -18.24 0.71 -27.12
C ALA A 33 -19.77 0.71 -27.31
N GLY A 34 -20.37 -0.48 -27.35
CA GLY A 34 -21.79 -0.65 -27.66
C GLY A 34 -22.37 -1.93 -27.08
N PHE A 35 -23.47 -2.41 -27.67
CA PHE A 35 -24.19 -3.59 -27.19
C PHE A 35 -23.37 -4.89 -27.18
N ASP A 36 -22.32 -4.98 -27.99
CA ASP A 36 -21.43 -6.15 -28.02
C ASP A 36 -20.40 -6.15 -26.88
N GLU A 37 -20.30 -5.06 -26.10
CA GLU A 37 -19.36 -4.89 -25.00
C GLU A 37 -20.05 -4.26 -23.78
N LEU A 38 -21.14 -4.89 -23.34
CA LEU A 38 -21.95 -4.40 -22.22
C LEU A 38 -21.15 -4.18 -20.93
N GLU A 39 -20.02 -4.85 -20.73
CA GLU A 39 -19.14 -4.59 -19.58
C GLU A 39 -18.60 -3.15 -19.53
N TYR A 40 -18.60 -2.39 -20.62
CA TYR A 40 -18.14 -0.99 -20.64
C TYR A 40 -19.26 0.03 -20.59
N VAL A 41 -20.51 -0.38 -20.82
CA VAL A 41 -21.65 0.53 -20.96
C VAL A 41 -22.81 0.23 -19.99
N TYR A 42 -22.72 -0.84 -19.20
CA TYR A 42 -23.73 -1.25 -18.23
C TYR A 42 -23.22 -1.16 -16.79
N GLU A 43 -23.81 -0.28 -16.00
CA GLU A 43 -23.39 0.10 -14.65
C GLU A 43 -23.31 -1.08 -13.67
N ASN A 44 -24.15 -2.11 -13.83
CA ASN A 44 -24.22 -3.25 -12.91
C ASN A 44 -23.02 -4.20 -12.99
N ARG A 45 -22.19 -4.10 -14.03
CA ARG A 45 -20.96 -4.91 -14.20
C ARG A 45 -19.85 -4.12 -14.87
N LEU A 46 -19.83 -2.82 -14.60
CA LEU A 46 -19.00 -1.85 -15.30
C LEU A 46 -17.52 -2.13 -15.09
N LYS A 47 -16.78 -2.14 -16.19
CA LYS A 47 -15.32 -2.15 -16.25
C LYS A 47 -14.85 -0.88 -16.94
N VAL A 48 -13.63 -0.45 -16.61
CA VAL A 48 -13.05 0.76 -17.17
C VAL A 48 -12.07 0.39 -18.27
N ILE A 49 -12.26 0.95 -19.47
CA ILE A 49 -11.26 0.89 -20.54
C ILE A 49 -10.06 1.75 -20.07
N PRO A 50 -8.83 1.21 -19.98
CA PRO A 50 -7.69 1.91 -19.38
C PRO A 50 -7.40 3.29 -19.99
N SER A 51 -7.64 3.45 -21.30
CA SER A 51 -7.48 4.73 -22.00
C SER A 51 -8.44 5.84 -21.51
N PHE A 52 -9.41 5.53 -20.65
CA PHE A 52 -10.18 6.52 -19.87
C PHE A 52 -9.29 7.45 -19.04
N ALA A 53 -8.09 6.99 -18.66
CA ALA A 53 -7.10 7.80 -17.95
C ALA A 53 -6.66 9.07 -18.71
N VAL A 54 -6.79 9.10 -20.04
CA VAL A 54 -6.34 10.22 -20.86
C VAL A 54 -7.23 11.46 -20.73
N PRO A 55 -8.56 11.39 -20.96
CA PRO A 55 -9.41 12.56 -20.82
C PRO A 55 -9.44 13.15 -19.39
N THR A 56 -9.19 12.34 -18.36
CA THR A 56 -9.17 12.81 -16.96
C THR A 56 -8.07 13.84 -16.65
N VAL A 57 -7.06 13.97 -17.53
CA VAL A 57 -5.95 14.92 -17.40
C VAL A 57 -6.03 16.08 -18.40
N SER A 58 -7.20 16.29 -19.03
CA SER A 58 -7.44 17.38 -20.01
C SER A 58 -7.10 18.78 -19.46
N GLU A 59 -7.47 19.08 -18.20
CA GLU A 59 -7.12 20.35 -17.57
C GLU A 59 -5.61 20.50 -17.32
N PHE A 60 -4.92 19.41 -16.94
CA PHE A 60 -3.46 19.41 -16.87
C PHE A 60 -2.83 19.68 -18.24
N PHE A 61 -3.41 19.13 -19.31
CA PHE A 61 -2.91 19.35 -20.68
C PHE A 61 -3.08 20.82 -21.10
N ALA A 62 -4.20 21.46 -20.73
CA ALA A 62 -4.40 22.89 -20.95
C ALA A 62 -3.31 23.72 -20.24
N GLN A 63 -2.91 23.33 -19.01
CA GLN A 63 -1.82 24.00 -18.30
C GLN A 63 -0.46 23.79 -18.98
N VAL A 64 -0.18 22.60 -19.52
CA VAL A 64 1.03 22.34 -20.33
C VAL A 64 1.07 23.23 -21.56
N VAL A 65 -0.03 23.34 -22.29
CA VAL A 65 -0.15 24.21 -23.47
C VAL A 65 0.07 25.67 -23.10
N ALA A 66 -0.59 26.16 -22.05
CA ALA A 66 -0.43 27.53 -21.58
C ALA A 66 1.01 27.84 -21.14
N LEU A 67 1.64 26.93 -20.39
CA LEU A 67 3.00 27.12 -19.86
C LEU A 67 4.08 27.04 -20.93
N SER A 68 3.90 26.21 -21.96
CA SER A 68 4.86 26.05 -23.05
C SER A 68 4.82 27.19 -24.09
N GLU A 69 3.74 27.98 -24.11
CA GLU A 69 3.53 29.08 -25.07
C GLU A 69 3.56 28.62 -26.54
N VAL A 70 3.14 27.38 -26.79
CA VAL A 70 3.01 26.80 -28.14
C VAL A 70 1.98 27.55 -28.98
N ASP A 71 2.20 27.59 -30.30
CA ASP A 71 1.23 28.08 -31.27
C ASP A 71 0.04 27.11 -31.38
N LEU A 72 -1.14 27.57 -30.90
CA LEU A 72 -2.37 26.79 -30.86
C LEU A 72 -2.89 26.35 -32.24
N ALA A 73 -2.55 27.06 -33.33
CA ALA A 73 -2.93 26.63 -34.68
C ALA A 73 -2.03 25.48 -35.18
N GLY A 74 -0.83 25.36 -34.60
CA GLY A 74 0.18 24.37 -34.97
C GLY A 74 0.10 23.04 -34.20
N ILE A 75 -0.63 22.98 -33.09
CA ILE A 75 -0.58 21.83 -32.18
C ILE A 75 -1.29 20.59 -32.72
N LEU A 76 -0.64 19.44 -32.55
CA LEU A 76 -1.18 18.11 -32.76
C LEU A 76 -0.73 17.19 -31.63
N HIS A 77 -1.49 16.14 -31.36
CA HIS A 77 -0.98 15.04 -30.53
C HIS A 77 0.09 14.28 -31.32
N GLY A 78 1.31 14.22 -30.79
CA GLY A 78 2.45 13.52 -31.40
C GLY A 78 2.54 12.08 -30.92
N GLU A 79 2.68 11.88 -29.61
CA GLU A 79 2.82 10.57 -28.97
C GLU A 79 2.03 10.56 -27.65
N HIS A 80 1.60 9.37 -27.24
CA HIS A 80 0.98 9.18 -25.94
C HIS A 80 1.42 7.86 -25.35
N GLU A 81 1.77 7.88 -24.07
CA GLU A 81 2.08 6.70 -23.29
C GLU A 81 1.30 6.74 -21.98
N LEU A 82 0.48 5.71 -21.79
CA LEU A 82 -0.26 5.46 -20.57
C LEU A 82 0.42 4.35 -19.79
N ILE A 83 0.72 4.60 -18.51
CA ILE A 83 1.18 3.60 -17.55
C ILE A 83 0.11 3.47 -16.46
N VAL A 84 -0.43 2.26 -16.26
CA VAL A 84 -1.48 1.97 -15.27
C VAL A 84 -0.86 1.26 -14.08
N HIS A 85 -0.83 1.94 -12.93
CA HIS A 85 -0.28 1.45 -11.66
C HIS A 85 -1.29 0.60 -10.88
N SER A 86 -2.58 0.96 -10.94
CA SER A 86 -3.67 0.25 -10.26
C SER A 86 -4.93 0.23 -11.14
N PRO A 87 -5.83 -0.76 -10.99
CA PRO A 87 -7.13 -0.75 -11.67
C PRO A 87 -7.91 0.55 -11.39
N ILE A 88 -8.54 1.12 -12.42
CA ILE A 88 -9.36 2.33 -12.29
C ILE A 88 -10.73 1.93 -11.71
N PRO A 89 -11.16 2.48 -10.56
CA PRO A 89 -12.46 2.18 -9.98
C PRO A 89 -13.63 2.62 -10.89
N PRO A 90 -14.54 1.74 -11.29
CA PRO A 90 -15.69 2.11 -12.13
C PRO A 90 -16.68 3.04 -11.42
N GLU A 91 -16.76 2.99 -10.09
CA GLU A 91 -17.64 3.83 -9.27
C GLU A 91 -17.23 5.30 -9.25
N GLY A 92 -15.96 5.60 -9.54
CA GLY A 92 -15.45 6.96 -9.52
C GLY A 92 -14.63 7.32 -8.28
N GLY A 93 -14.24 8.59 -8.23
CA GLY A 93 -13.46 9.17 -7.15
C GLY A 93 -12.97 10.57 -7.48
N GLU A 94 -12.32 11.20 -6.51
CA GLU A 94 -11.56 12.43 -6.73
C GLU A 94 -10.11 12.06 -7.08
N LEU A 95 -9.67 12.50 -8.25
CA LEU A 95 -8.31 12.38 -8.76
C LEU A 95 -7.53 13.64 -8.42
N THR A 96 -6.31 13.47 -7.95
CA THR A 96 -5.29 14.54 -7.89
C THR A 96 -4.21 14.23 -8.90
N THR A 97 -4.00 15.14 -9.85
CA THR A 97 -2.99 15.05 -10.90
C THR A 97 -1.90 16.09 -10.70
N GLU A 98 -0.65 15.63 -10.71
CA GLU A 98 0.54 16.48 -10.60
C GLU A 98 1.59 16.03 -11.63
N GLY A 99 2.45 16.95 -12.03
CA GLY A 99 3.43 16.66 -13.08
C GLY A 99 4.26 17.86 -13.49
N ALA A 100 4.88 17.77 -14.66
CA ALA A 100 5.67 18.84 -15.26
C ALA A 100 5.84 18.64 -16.77
N ILE A 101 6.21 19.71 -17.47
CA ILE A 101 6.88 19.61 -18.78
C ILE A 101 8.27 19.05 -18.52
N THR A 102 8.58 17.89 -19.09
CA THR A 102 9.86 17.21 -18.88
C THR A 102 10.87 17.59 -19.95
N HIS A 103 10.43 17.80 -21.19
CA HIS A 103 11.32 18.15 -22.30
C HIS A 103 10.66 19.07 -23.34
N LEU A 104 11.50 19.86 -24.00
CA LEU A 104 11.19 20.61 -25.22
C LEU A 104 12.25 20.27 -26.26
N TYR A 105 11.86 19.59 -27.34
CA TYR A 105 12.78 19.22 -28.42
C TYR A 105 12.55 20.07 -29.66
N ASP A 106 13.64 20.48 -30.28
CA ASP A 106 13.64 21.22 -31.54
C ASP A 106 13.77 20.26 -32.72
N LYS A 107 12.90 20.39 -33.74
CA LYS A 107 13.05 19.63 -35.00
C LYS A 107 13.67 20.46 -36.11
N GLY A 108 13.97 21.73 -35.83
CA GLY A 108 14.53 22.72 -36.74
C GLY A 108 13.49 23.63 -37.40
N PRO A 109 13.95 24.72 -38.04
CA PRO A 109 13.08 25.69 -38.70
C PRO A 109 12.10 25.02 -39.69
N GLY A 110 10.81 25.33 -39.57
CA GLY A 110 9.75 24.78 -40.44
C GLY A 110 9.42 23.30 -40.24
N LYS A 111 10.05 22.62 -39.26
CA LYS A 111 9.79 21.20 -38.94
C LYS A 111 9.06 21.01 -37.60
N GLY A 112 8.92 22.08 -36.82
CA GLY A 112 8.19 22.13 -35.55
C GLY A 112 9.03 21.78 -34.32
N ALA A 113 8.35 21.62 -33.19
CA ALA A 113 8.90 21.27 -31.89
C ALA A 113 8.07 20.19 -31.21
N LEU A 114 8.66 19.50 -30.22
CA LEU A 114 7.96 18.55 -29.37
C LEU A 114 7.94 19.05 -27.93
N VAL A 115 6.77 19.12 -27.32
CA VAL A 115 6.60 19.38 -25.89
C VAL A 115 6.22 18.08 -25.21
N VAL A 116 7.09 17.57 -24.33
CA VAL A 116 6.85 16.34 -23.58
C VAL A 116 6.47 16.71 -22.15
N ALA A 117 5.37 16.14 -21.66
CA ALA A 117 4.93 16.33 -20.28
C ALA A 117 4.51 15.01 -19.64
N GLU A 118 4.78 14.88 -18.35
CA GLU A 118 4.37 13.74 -17.53
C GLU A 118 3.32 14.21 -16.51
N ALA A 119 2.25 13.44 -16.35
CA ALA A 119 1.16 13.69 -15.42
C ALA A 119 0.83 12.41 -14.63
N ALA A 120 1.09 12.40 -13.33
CA ALA A 120 0.77 11.31 -12.43
C ALA A 120 -0.54 11.59 -11.68
N SER A 121 -1.48 10.64 -11.70
CA SER A 121 -2.79 10.77 -11.06
C SER A 121 -2.99 9.76 -9.94
N SER A 122 -3.47 10.23 -8.80
CA SER A 122 -3.75 9.43 -7.61
C SER A 122 -5.17 9.70 -7.08
N LEU A 123 -5.79 8.70 -6.46
CA LEU A 123 -7.04 8.87 -5.71
C LEU A 123 -6.80 9.62 -4.40
N SER A 124 -7.88 10.16 -3.83
CA SER A 124 -7.89 10.82 -2.52
C SER A 124 -7.37 9.95 -1.37
N ASP A 125 -7.38 8.62 -1.50
CA ASP A 125 -6.82 7.68 -0.51
C ASP A 125 -5.28 7.54 -0.60
N GLY A 126 -4.66 8.21 -1.59
CA GLY A 126 -3.22 8.17 -1.88
C GLY A 126 -2.81 7.09 -2.87
N ARG A 127 -3.76 6.29 -3.39
CA ARG A 127 -3.46 5.23 -4.37
C ARG A 127 -3.15 5.84 -5.73
N ARG A 128 -1.93 5.63 -6.22
CA ARG A 128 -1.54 5.99 -7.58
C ARG A 128 -2.28 5.12 -8.58
N LEU A 129 -3.00 5.72 -9.53
CA LEU A 129 -3.76 5.00 -10.55
C LEU A 129 -3.00 4.89 -11.85
N PHE A 130 -2.58 6.01 -12.43
CA PHE A 130 -1.92 6.02 -13.73
C PHE A 130 -0.99 7.21 -13.92
N THR A 131 -0.04 7.08 -14.84
CA THR A 131 0.79 8.15 -15.37
C THR A 131 0.48 8.30 -16.86
N ASN A 132 0.20 9.53 -17.30
CA ASN A 132 0.15 9.89 -18.71
C ASN A 132 1.45 10.61 -19.08
N ILE A 133 2.11 10.15 -20.13
CA ILE A 133 3.23 10.84 -20.77
C ILE A 133 2.75 11.25 -22.15
N LEU A 134 2.66 12.55 -22.39
CA LEU A 134 2.14 13.10 -23.63
C LEU A 134 3.25 13.83 -24.37
N THR A 135 3.17 13.79 -25.69
CA THR A 135 4.00 14.61 -26.58
C THR A 135 3.09 15.46 -27.46
N ILE A 136 3.12 16.77 -27.29
CA ILE A 136 2.49 17.73 -28.21
C ILE A 136 3.49 18.00 -29.33
N PHE A 137 3.06 17.78 -30.57
CA PHE A 137 3.80 18.21 -31.75
C PHE A 137 3.31 19.58 -32.17
N SER A 138 4.11 20.62 -31.91
CA SER A 138 3.81 21.97 -32.40
C SER A 138 4.51 22.20 -33.74
N ARG A 139 3.75 22.17 -34.83
CA ARG A 139 4.30 22.24 -36.20
C ARG A 139 4.97 23.57 -36.53
N LEU A 140 4.60 24.65 -35.83
CA LEU A 140 4.99 26.02 -36.17
C LEU A 140 6.12 26.57 -35.29
N ASP A 141 6.51 25.85 -34.23
CA ASP A 141 7.43 26.35 -33.19
C ASP A 141 8.86 25.79 -33.28
N GLY A 142 9.31 25.36 -34.47
CA GLY A 142 10.66 24.83 -34.67
C GLY A 142 11.72 25.91 -34.93
N GLY A 143 13.00 25.59 -34.69
CA GLY A 143 14.14 26.47 -34.96
C GLY A 143 14.51 27.41 -33.82
N PHE A 144 14.24 27.01 -32.58
CA PHE A 144 14.55 27.77 -31.37
C PHE A 144 15.93 27.42 -30.76
N GLY A 145 16.67 26.48 -31.36
CA GLY A 145 18.02 26.09 -30.92
C GLY A 145 18.04 25.09 -29.76
N GLY A 146 16.97 24.30 -29.61
CA GLY A 146 16.88 23.25 -28.59
C GLY A 146 17.54 21.93 -28.98
N GLU A 147 17.43 20.93 -28.09
CA GLU A 147 17.97 19.59 -28.31
C GLU A 147 17.13 18.79 -29.32
N ASP A 148 17.78 17.91 -30.07
CA ASP A 148 17.09 16.93 -30.92
C ASP A 148 16.36 15.89 -30.04
N ALA A 149 15.16 15.50 -30.46
CA ALA A 149 14.46 14.39 -29.82
C ALA A 149 15.22 13.07 -30.01
N PRO A 150 15.31 12.22 -28.97
CA PRO A 150 15.99 10.94 -29.07
C PRO A 150 15.35 10.06 -30.15
N ARG A 151 16.20 9.40 -30.95
CA ARG A 151 15.73 8.47 -31.99
C ARG A 151 15.35 7.13 -31.36
N GLU A 152 14.07 6.83 -31.36
CA GLU A 152 13.57 5.50 -30.99
C GLU A 152 13.62 4.54 -32.20
N ARG A 153 14.23 3.37 -32.02
CA ARG A 153 14.10 2.25 -32.96
C ARG A 153 12.85 1.45 -32.57
N PHE A 154 11.90 1.39 -33.48
CA PHE A 154 10.70 0.56 -33.36
C PHE A 154 10.53 -0.19 -34.67
N GLU A 155 10.50 -1.51 -34.59
CA GLU A 155 10.33 -2.40 -35.73
C GLU A 155 9.20 -3.36 -35.43
N LEU A 156 8.27 -3.48 -36.37
CA LEU A 156 7.23 -4.50 -36.33
C LEU A 156 7.82 -5.84 -36.78
N PRO A 157 7.32 -6.96 -36.25
CA PRO A 157 7.72 -8.28 -36.75
C PRO A 157 7.52 -8.38 -38.27
N ASP A 158 8.51 -8.95 -38.97
CA ASP A 158 8.45 -9.22 -40.41
C ASP A 158 7.58 -10.46 -40.70
N ARG A 159 6.30 -10.34 -40.36
CA ARG A 159 5.24 -11.35 -40.54
C ARG A 159 3.87 -10.68 -40.51
N PRO A 160 2.81 -11.33 -41.03
CA PRO A 160 1.44 -10.84 -40.88
C PRO A 160 1.05 -10.59 -39.41
N PRO A 161 0.15 -9.63 -39.14
CA PRO A 161 -0.40 -9.42 -37.80
C PRO A 161 -1.15 -10.66 -37.33
N ASP A 162 -1.09 -10.93 -36.03
CA ASP A 162 -1.83 -12.01 -35.40
C ASP A 162 -3.33 -11.71 -35.36
N PHE A 163 -3.70 -10.43 -35.26
CA PHE A 163 -5.09 -9.99 -35.23
C PHE A 163 -5.32 -8.74 -36.08
N LEU A 164 -6.51 -8.67 -36.66
CA LEU A 164 -7.03 -7.54 -37.40
C LEU A 164 -8.40 -7.20 -36.81
N GLU A 165 -8.56 -5.99 -36.29
CA GLU A 165 -9.84 -5.50 -35.79
C GLU A 165 -10.25 -4.28 -36.60
N THR A 166 -11.38 -4.36 -37.30
CA THR A 166 -11.93 -3.23 -38.05
C THR A 166 -13.06 -2.60 -37.25
N ALA A 167 -13.01 -1.29 -37.10
CA ALA A 167 -14.03 -0.49 -36.45
C ALA A 167 -14.57 0.58 -37.41
N HIS A 168 -15.83 0.95 -37.22
CA HIS A 168 -16.52 1.99 -37.99
C HIS A 168 -16.92 3.12 -37.04
N PRO A 169 -16.02 4.08 -36.74
CA PRO A 169 -16.38 5.27 -35.97
C PRO A 169 -17.56 6.00 -36.61
N SER A 170 -18.48 6.53 -35.80
CA SER A 170 -19.57 7.35 -36.31
C SER A 170 -19.04 8.66 -36.95
N PRO A 171 -19.70 9.21 -37.98
CA PRO A 171 -19.45 10.58 -38.43
C PRO A 171 -19.58 11.62 -37.30
N ASP A 172 -20.43 11.34 -36.31
CA ASP A 172 -20.67 12.20 -35.15
C ASP A 172 -19.83 11.81 -33.92
N GLN A 173 -18.93 10.83 -34.05
CA GLN A 173 -18.11 10.33 -32.93
C GLN A 173 -17.37 11.43 -32.14
N PRO A 174 -16.77 12.45 -32.78
CA PRO A 174 -16.08 13.52 -32.05
C PRO A 174 -17.02 14.33 -31.15
N LEU A 175 -18.30 14.43 -31.48
CA LEU A 175 -19.30 15.16 -30.68
C LEU A 175 -19.57 14.48 -29.35
N VAL A 176 -19.47 13.15 -29.30
CA VAL A 176 -19.59 12.36 -28.07
C VAL A 176 -18.26 12.36 -27.32
N TYR A 177 -17.16 12.03 -28.00
CA TYR A 177 -15.85 11.89 -27.37
C TYR A 177 -15.41 13.17 -26.62
N ARG A 178 -15.64 14.35 -27.22
CA ARG A 178 -15.25 15.64 -26.64
C ARG A 178 -15.85 15.89 -25.25
N LEU A 179 -17.00 15.30 -24.95
CA LEU A 179 -17.66 15.43 -23.65
C LEU A 179 -16.92 14.70 -22.52
N SER A 180 -15.93 13.86 -22.85
CA SER A 180 -15.05 13.23 -21.86
C SER A 180 -13.96 14.17 -21.34
N GLY A 181 -13.67 15.28 -22.03
CA GLY A 181 -12.73 16.31 -21.54
C GLY A 181 -12.08 17.16 -22.62
N ASP A 182 -11.81 16.61 -23.81
CA ASP A 182 -11.17 17.35 -24.91
C ASP A 182 -12.20 18.13 -25.74
N THR A 183 -12.43 19.37 -25.32
CA THR A 183 -13.38 20.29 -25.96
C THR A 183 -12.76 21.17 -27.04
N PHE A 184 -11.52 20.90 -27.47
CA PHE A 184 -10.79 21.72 -28.42
C PHE A 184 -11.54 21.91 -29.74
N ALA A 185 -11.56 23.15 -30.24
CA ALA A 185 -12.44 23.58 -31.35
C ALA A 185 -12.15 22.84 -32.67
N LEU A 186 -10.91 22.37 -32.87
CA LEU A 186 -10.47 21.62 -34.05
C LEU A 186 -11.37 20.42 -34.41
N HIS A 187 -12.07 19.86 -33.43
CA HIS A 187 -12.88 18.66 -33.59
C HIS A 187 -14.37 18.92 -33.79
N VAL A 188 -14.82 20.17 -33.78
CA VAL A 188 -16.24 20.52 -33.89
C VAL A 188 -16.51 21.77 -34.74
N ASP A 189 -15.58 22.72 -34.80
CA ASP A 189 -15.73 23.98 -35.52
C ASP A 189 -15.05 23.92 -36.91
N PRO A 190 -15.83 23.98 -38.01
CA PRO A 190 -15.28 23.97 -39.36
C PRO A 190 -14.41 25.17 -39.71
N GLU A 191 -14.67 26.35 -39.12
CA GLU A 191 -13.86 27.55 -39.39
C GLU A 191 -12.48 27.40 -38.74
N PHE A 192 -12.45 27.00 -37.47
CA PHE A 192 -11.20 26.73 -36.76
C PHE A 192 -10.39 25.62 -37.44
N ALA A 193 -11.03 24.53 -37.86
CA ALA A 193 -10.34 23.44 -38.56
C ALA A 193 -9.64 23.91 -39.85
N ARG A 194 -10.30 24.77 -40.64
CA ARG A 194 -9.70 25.38 -41.84
C ARG A 194 -8.53 26.31 -41.51
N LEU A 195 -8.66 27.11 -40.45
CA LEU A 195 -7.55 27.95 -39.96
C LEU A 195 -6.34 27.10 -39.53
N SER A 196 -6.57 25.91 -38.98
CA SER A 196 -5.51 24.95 -38.61
C SER A 196 -4.96 24.13 -39.79
N GLY A 197 -5.48 24.35 -41.01
CA GLY A 197 -5.01 23.70 -42.24
C GLY A 197 -5.70 22.38 -42.60
N PHE A 198 -6.90 22.12 -42.05
CA PHE A 198 -7.71 20.94 -42.37
C PHE A 198 -8.95 21.31 -43.21
N GLU A 199 -9.48 20.37 -43.97
CA GLU A 199 -10.65 20.63 -44.83
C GLU A 199 -11.93 20.87 -44.01
N ARG A 200 -12.05 20.13 -42.91
CA ARG A 200 -13.18 20.08 -41.97
C ARG A 200 -12.70 19.54 -40.62
N PRO A 201 -13.54 19.52 -39.57
CA PRO A 201 -13.13 18.98 -38.28
C PRO A 201 -12.62 17.54 -38.39
N ILE A 202 -11.52 17.24 -37.70
CA ILE A 202 -10.88 15.92 -37.67
C ILE A 202 -11.28 15.15 -36.41
N MET A 203 -11.21 13.82 -36.47
CA MET A 203 -11.39 12.96 -35.31
C MET A 203 -10.26 13.21 -34.29
N HIS A 204 -10.58 13.20 -32.99
CA HIS A 204 -9.56 13.27 -31.95
C HIS A 204 -8.59 12.10 -32.10
N GLY A 205 -7.28 12.35 -32.13
CA GLY A 205 -6.28 11.27 -32.14
C GLY A 205 -6.47 10.33 -30.93
N LEU A 206 -6.79 10.92 -29.77
CA LEU A 206 -7.06 10.19 -28.53
C LEU A 206 -8.39 9.40 -28.56
N CYS A 207 -9.32 9.71 -29.47
CA CYS A 207 -10.48 8.88 -29.75
C CYS A 207 -10.06 7.64 -30.55
N THR A 208 -9.29 7.81 -31.65
CA THR A 208 -8.70 6.68 -32.40
C THR A 208 -7.86 5.77 -31.51
N HIS A 209 -7.10 6.36 -30.56
CA HIS A 209 -6.36 5.64 -29.53
C HIS A 209 -7.26 4.77 -28.66
N GLY A 210 -8.43 5.27 -28.25
CA GLY A 210 -9.41 4.49 -27.49
C GLY A 210 -9.98 3.31 -28.27
N PHE A 211 -10.27 3.50 -29.56
CA PHE A 211 -10.65 2.39 -30.45
C PHE A 211 -9.54 1.32 -30.54
N ALA A 212 -8.29 1.75 -30.71
CA ALA A 212 -7.15 0.83 -30.74
C ALA A 212 -6.95 0.10 -29.40
N CYS A 213 -7.16 0.78 -28.27
CA CYS A 213 -7.09 0.20 -26.93
C CYS A 213 -8.16 -0.90 -26.76
N ARG A 214 -9.40 -0.64 -27.19
CA ARG A 214 -10.47 -1.64 -27.22
C ARG A 214 -10.12 -2.84 -28.10
N ALA A 215 -9.64 -2.61 -29.31
CA ALA A 215 -9.20 -3.67 -30.21
C ALA A 215 -8.13 -4.57 -29.56
N VAL A 216 -7.15 -3.95 -28.91
CA VAL A 216 -6.09 -4.66 -28.19
C VAL A 216 -6.65 -5.47 -27.02
N ILE A 217 -7.55 -4.91 -26.21
CA ILE A 217 -8.17 -5.62 -25.09
C ILE A 217 -9.00 -6.79 -25.60
N LYS A 218 -9.81 -6.59 -26.64
CA LYS A 218 -10.66 -7.63 -27.25
C LYS A 218 -9.86 -8.88 -27.62
N HIS A 219 -8.68 -8.69 -28.24
CA HIS A 219 -7.88 -9.81 -28.75
C HIS A 219 -6.86 -10.37 -27.76
N LEU A 220 -6.28 -9.54 -26.89
CA LEU A 220 -5.21 -9.96 -25.97
C LEU A 220 -5.70 -10.20 -24.53
N LEU A 221 -6.72 -9.47 -24.09
CA LEU A 221 -7.21 -9.42 -22.71
C LEU A 221 -8.75 -9.51 -22.65
N PRO A 222 -9.39 -10.48 -23.32
CA PRO A 222 -10.84 -10.48 -23.50
C PRO A 222 -11.57 -10.43 -22.15
N GLY A 223 -12.32 -9.35 -21.95
CA GLY A 223 -13.06 -9.09 -20.72
C GLY A 223 -12.18 -8.80 -19.49
N GLU A 224 -10.87 -8.57 -19.61
CA GLU A 224 -9.96 -8.31 -18.48
C GLU A 224 -9.12 -7.02 -18.70
N PRO A 225 -9.77 -5.87 -18.94
CA PRO A 225 -9.09 -4.59 -19.21
C PRO A 225 -8.12 -4.17 -18.11
N GLU A 226 -8.37 -4.55 -16.85
CA GLU A 226 -7.56 -4.21 -15.67
C GLU A 226 -6.13 -4.80 -15.71
N ARG A 227 -5.87 -5.74 -16.63
CA ARG A 227 -4.56 -6.37 -16.79
C ARG A 227 -3.59 -5.52 -17.60
N LEU A 228 -4.08 -4.59 -18.41
CA LEU A 228 -3.25 -3.69 -19.21
C LEU A 228 -2.51 -2.73 -18.28
N VAL A 229 -1.18 -2.68 -18.38
CA VAL A 229 -0.31 -1.85 -17.54
C VAL A 229 0.42 -0.76 -18.31
N ARG A 230 0.54 -0.93 -19.62
CA ARG A 230 1.15 0.07 -20.48
C ARG A 230 0.47 0.10 -21.84
N PHE A 231 0.23 1.29 -22.37
CA PHE A 231 -0.30 1.47 -23.70
C PHE A 231 0.31 2.73 -24.32
N LYS A 232 1.25 2.54 -25.24
CA LYS A 232 2.06 3.58 -25.88
C LYS A 232 1.78 3.61 -27.38
N ASN A 233 1.77 4.79 -27.99
CA ASN A 233 1.73 4.93 -29.43
C ASN A 233 2.25 6.29 -29.93
N ARG A 234 2.42 6.39 -31.25
CA ARG A 234 2.66 7.62 -32.00
C ARG A 234 1.50 7.88 -32.96
N PHE A 235 1.02 9.12 -33.03
CA PHE A 235 0.08 9.56 -34.05
C PHE A 235 0.86 10.01 -35.29
N THR A 236 0.45 9.53 -36.46
CA THR A 236 1.18 9.77 -37.72
C THR A 236 0.40 10.61 -38.71
N LYS A 237 -0.93 10.43 -38.77
CA LYS A 237 -1.82 11.14 -39.68
C LYS A 237 -3.17 11.42 -39.02
N PRO A 238 -3.82 12.55 -39.34
CA PRO A 238 -5.19 12.83 -38.91
C PRO A 238 -6.18 11.87 -39.58
N LEU A 239 -7.32 11.66 -38.93
CA LEU A 239 -8.45 10.92 -39.49
C LEU A 239 -9.66 11.84 -39.55
N TYR A 240 -10.46 11.76 -40.60
CA TYR A 240 -11.74 12.45 -40.63
C TYR A 240 -12.84 11.61 -39.94
N PRO A 241 -13.85 12.26 -39.32
CA PRO A 241 -14.96 11.55 -38.70
C PRO A 241 -15.71 10.67 -39.70
N GLY A 242 -16.14 9.48 -39.27
CA GLY A 242 -16.83 8.48 -40.09
C GLY A 242 -15.91 7.51 -40.85
N THR A 243 -14.61 7.80 -40.95
CA THR A 243 -13.67 6.95 -41.70
C THR A 243 -13.44 5.62 -40.95
N PRO A 244 -13.65 4.45 -41.60
CA PRO A 244 -13.33 3.15 -41.02
C PRO A 244 -11.84 3.00 -40.73
N ILE A 245 -11.52 2.30 -39.64
CA ILE A 245 -10.15 2.05 -39.19
C ILE A 245 -9.90 0.57 -38.95
N THR A 246 -8.67 0.12 -39.19
CA THR A 246 -8.24 -1.25 -38.90
C THR A 246 -7.02 -1.24 -37.99
N THR A 247 -7.16 -1.78 -36.79
CA THR A 247 -6.04 -2.01 -35.86
C THR A 247 -5.42 -3.38 -36.12
N GLN A 248 -4.13 -3.39 -36.40
CA GLN A 248 -3.31 -4.57 -36.61
C GLN A 248 -2.47 -4.83 -35.36
N ILE A 249 -2.42 -6.08 -34.89
CA ILE A 249 -1.79 -6.44 -33.60
C ILE A 249 -0.83 -7.61 -33.81
N TRP A 250 0.39 -7.51 -33.27
CA TRP A 250 1.41 -8.54 -33.26
C TRP A 250 1.82 -8.87 -31.82
N ARG A 251 1.61 -10.11 -31.39
CA ARG A 251 2.21 -10.64 -30.15
C ARG A 251 3.72 -10.71 -30.30
N LEU A 252 4.43 -10.18 -29.31
CA LEU A 252 5.89 -10.22 -29.27
C LEU A 252 6.35 -11.34 -28.34
N GLU A 253 5.89 -11.28 -27.09
CA GLU A 253 6.20 -12.23 -26.01
C GLU A 253 5.05 -12.25 -25.00
N GLU A 254 5.09 -13.15 -24.02
CA GLU A 254 4.06 -13.17 -22.97
C GLU A 254 4.05 -11.83 -22.23
N GLY A 255 2.87 -11.22 -22.10
CA GLY A 255 2.73 -9.91 -21.47
C GLY A 255 2.99 -8.72 -22.40
N ARG A 256 3.30 -8.90 -23.69
CA ARG A 256 3.67 -7.79 -24.58
C ARG A 256 3.28 -7.97 -26.05
N ALA A 257 2.78 -6.90 -26.67
CA ALA A 257 2.44 -6.87 -28.08
C ALA A 257 2.71 -5.50 -28.72
N ALA A 258 2.92 -5.50 -30.03
CA ALA A 258 2.95 -4.30 -30.86
C ALA A 258 1.61 -4.12 -31.60
N PHE A 259 1.27 -2.88 -31.94
CA PHE A 259 0.11 -2.59 -32.78
C PHE A 259 0.34 -1.37 -33.68
N ARG A 260 -0.49 -1.26 -34.72
CA ARG A 260 -0.68 -0.02 -35.49
C ARG A 260 -2.13 0.08 -35.94
N THR A 261 -2.60 1.28 -36.24
CA THR A 261 -3.96 1.50 -36.77
C THR A 261 -3.89 2.19 -38.13
N LEU A 262 -4.67 1.68 -39.06
CA LEU A 262 -4.75 2.15 -40.44
C LEU A 262 -6.09 2.85 -40.69
N ASN A 263 -6.09 3.82 -41.59
CA ASN A 263 -7.28 4.20 -42.34
C ASN A 263 -7.63 3.04 -43.29
N SER A 264 -8.79 2.42 -43.13
CA SER A 264 -9.16 1.24 -43.92
C SER A 264 -9.47 1.55 -45.38
N GLU A 265 -9.78 2.81 -45.71
CA GLU A 265 -10.08 3.24 -47.09
C GLU A 265 -8.79 3.47 -47.89
N THR A 266 -7.77 4.07 -47.27
CA THR A 266 -6.54 4.46 -47.97
C THR A 266 -5.35 3.55 -47.69
N GLY A 267 -5.40 2.75 -46.62
CA GLY A 267 -4.26 1.96 -46.12
C GLY A 267 -3.22 2.79 -45.35
N ASP A 268 -3.46 4.09 -45.16
CA ASP A 268 -2.54 4.97 -44.46
C ASP A 268 -2.43 4.62 -42.98
N VAL A 269 -1.21 4.60 -42.45
CA VAL A 269 -0.98 4.46 -41.00
C VAL A 269 -1.35 5.76 -40.29
N VAL A 270 -2.31 5.69 -39.36
CA VAL A 270 -2.78 6.83 -38.53
C VAL A 270 -2.26 6.76 -37.09
N ILE A 271 -2.06 5.55 -36.58
CA ILE A 271 -1.34 5.29 -35.33
C ILE A 271 -0.24 4.28 -35.64
N ASP A 272 0.98 4.59 -35.24
CA ASP A 272 2.16 3.75 -35.39
C ASP A 272 2.89 3.60 -34.05
N ARG A 273 3.94 2.77 -34.02
CA ARG A 273 4.75 2.52 -32.82
C ARG A 273 3.93 2.12 -31.59
N GLY A 274 2.82 1.40 -31.84
CA GLY A 274 1.95 0.93 -30.79
C GLY A 274 2.64 -0.16 -29.98
N LEU A 275 2.70 0.00 -28.66
CA LEU A 275 3.20 -1.00 -27.73
C LEU A 275 2.19 -1.15 -26.58
N VAL A 276 1.85 -2.39 -26.26
CA VAL A 276 1.03 -2.74 -25.10
C VAL A 276 1.76 -3.73 -24.23
N GLU A 277 1.67 -3.53 -22.91
CA GLU A 277 2.12 -4.48 -21.89
C GLU A 277 0.97 -4.81 -20.94
N TRP A 278 0.91 -6.06 -20.49
CA TRP A 278 -0.09 -6.55 -19.56
C TRP A 278 0.50 -7.53 -18.55
N VAL A 279 -0.17 -7.66 -17.40
CA VAL A 279 0.23 -8.59 -16.35
C VAL A 279 -0.54 -9.91 -16.41
N SER A 280 0.00 -10.95 -15.77
CA SER A 280 -0.67 -12.24 -15.61
C SER A 280 -1.96 -12.09 -14.78
N ARG A 281 -2.87 -13.07 -14.87
CA ARG A 281 -4.10 -13.09 -14.06
C ARG A 281 -3.82 -13.12 -12.56
N GLU A 282 -2.78 -13.83 -12.14
CA GLU A 282 -2.39 -13.89 -10.72
C GLU A 282 -1.88 -12.53 -10.22
N GLU A 283 -1.08 -11.84 -11.02
CA GLU A 283 -0.62 -10.49 -10.69
C GLU A 283 -1.78 -9.49 -10.69
N ALA A 284 -2.70 -9.59 -11.66
CA ALA A 284 -3.91 -8.77 -11.68
C ALA A 284 -4.80 -9.01 -10.45
N LYS A 285 -4.95 -10.26 -9.99
CA LYS A 285 -5.66 -10.57 -8.74
C LYS A 285 -4.98 -9.93 -7.54
N LYS A 286 -3.64 -9.95 -7.45
CA LYS A 286 -2.89 -9.27 -6.37
C LYS A 286 -3.12 -7.77 -6.39
N ARG A 287 -3.06 -7.15 -7.58
CA ARG A 287 -3.30 -5.71 -7.78
C ARG A 287 -4.75 -5.31 -7.50
N ARG A 288 -5.73 -6.19 -7.76
CA ARG A 288 -7.15 -6.02 -7.44
C ARG A 288 -7.45 -6.21 -5.94
N LYS A 289 -6.73 -7.14 -5.29
CA LYS A 289 -6.86 -7.45 -3.85
C LYS A 289 -6.10 -6.50 -2.92
N ALA A 290 -5.44 -5.47 -3.44
CA ALA A 290 -4.82 -4.44 -2.62
C ALA A 290 -5.69 -3.16 -2.59
N PRO A 291 -6.90 -3.14 -1.99
CA PRO A 291 -7.30 -1.90 -1.34
C PRO A 291 -6.26 -1.69 -0.23
N GLY A 292 -5.51 -0.59 -0.27
CA GLY A 292 -4.52 -0.33 0.78
C GLY A 292 -5.17 -0.41 2.16
N ILE A 293 -4.48 -0.91 3.19
CA ILE A 293 -5.01 -1.13 4.56
C ILE A 293 -6.04 -0.04 4.97
N ARG A 294 -7.30 -0.46 5.16
CA ARG A 294 -8.45 0.39 5.54
C ARG A 294 -9.00 0.01 6.92
N PHE A 295 -9.72 0.94 7.53
CA PHE A 295 -10.40 0.80 8.82
C PHE A 295 -11.83 1.34 8.77
N ASP A 296 -12.45 1.36 7.59
CA ASP A 296 -13.81 1.85 7.42
C ASP A 296 -14.77 1.09 8.35
N GLY A 297 -15.53 1.82 9.16
CA GLY A 297 -16.44 1.25 10.15
C GLY A 297 -15.79 0.80 11.46
N ARG A 298 -14.46 0.86 11.60
CA ARG A 298 -13.75 0.54 12.84
C ARG A 298 -13.65 1.73 13.78
N VAL A 299 -13.67 1.46 15.08
CA VAL A 299 -13.47 2.45 16.15
C VAL A 299 -12.15 2.19 16.87
N ALA A 300 -11.29 3.20 16.87
CA ALA A 300 -9.96 3.14 17.46
C ALA A 300 -9.82 4.09 18.65
N ILE A 301 -9.09 3.65 19.68
CA ILE A 301 -8.65 4.47 20.81
C ILE A 301 -7.13 4.58 20.74
N VAL A 302 -6.61 5.81 20.79
CA VAL A 302 -5.16 6.07 20.88
C VAL A 302 -4.88 6.87 22.15
N THR A 303 -4.23 6.24 23.12
CA THR A 303 -3.78 6.92 24.36
C THR A 303 -2.50 7.70 24.11
N GLY A 304 -2.35 8.90 24.67
CA GLY A 304 -1.26 9.81 24.34
C GLY A 304 -1.31 10.27 22.87
N GLY A 305 -2.52 10.45 22.33
CA GLY A 305 -2.79 10.78 20.94
C GLY A 305 -2.60 12.25 20.58
N GLY A 306 -2.32 13.13 21.54
CA GLY A 306 -2.22 14.58 21.33
C GLY A 306 -0.88 15.04 20.74
N GLY A 307 0.13 14.16 20.64
CA GLY A 307 1.44 14.49 20.08
C GLY A 307 2.29 13.27 19.71
N GLY A 308 3.45 13.53 19.10
CA GLY A 308 4.43 12.49 18.75
C GLY A 308 3.84 11.33 17.93
N LEU A 309 4.23 10.10 18.30
CA LEU A 309 3.77 8.87 17.66
C LEU A 309 2.25 8.70 17.73
N GLY A 310 1.64 8.98 18.89
CA GLY A 310 0.20 8.84 19.08
C GLY A 310 -0.62 9.72 18.15
N ARG A 311 -0.22 10.98 17.95
CA ARG A 311 -0.86 11.87 16.96
C ARG A 311 -0.79 11.29 15.55
N VAL A 312 0.38 10.80 15.14
CA VAL A 312 0.56 10.22 13.80
C VAL A 312 -0.33 8.98 13.62
N TYR A 313 -0.44 8.13 14.64
CA TYR A 313 -1.34 6.96 14.59
C TYR A 313 -2.81 7.37 14.49
N ALA A 314 -3.23 8.37 15.25
CA ALA A 314 -4.61 8.87 15.23
C ALA A 314 -4.98 9.44 13.85
N LEU A 315 -4.12 10.27 13.27
CA LEU A 315 -4.31 10.84 11.93
C LEU A 315 -4.34 9.76 10.86
N GLU A 316 -3.42 8.80 10.90
CA GLU A 316 -3.33 7.75 9.87
C GLU A 316 -4.50 6.76 9.94
N LEU A 317 -4.96 6.42 11.15
CA LEU A 317 -6.19 5.63 11.36
C LEU A 317 -7.40 6.37 10.76
N ALA A 318 -7.56 7.66 11.06
CA ALA A 318 -8.69 8.45 10.57
C ALA A 318 -8.66 8.63 9.05
N ARG A 319 -7.48 8.93 8.47
CA ARG A 319 -7.28 9.02 7.00
C ARG A 319 -7.66 7.72 6.29
N ARG A 320 -7.53 6.59 6.98
CA ARG A 320 -7.88 5.25 6.51
C ARG A 320 -9.30 4.80 6.88
N GLY A 321 -10.14 5.70 7.38
CA GLY A 321 -11.58 5.48 7.60
C GLY A 321 -12.00 5.11 9.02
N ALA A 322 -11.05 5.02 9.97
CA ALA A 322 -11.39 4.76 11.37
C ALA A 322 -12.08 5.97 12.02
N LYS A 323 -12.97 5.68 12.97
CA LYS A 323 -13.46 6.67 13.95
C LYS A 323 -12.54 6.64 15.16
N VAL A 324 -12.00 7.78 15.59
CA VAL A 324 -10.87 7.81 16.55
C VAL A 324 -11.21 8.54 17.84
N VAL A 325 -11.01 7.90 18.99
CA VAL A 325 -10.87 8.58 20.29
C VAL A 325 -9.41 8.98 20.45
N VAL A 326 -9.14 10.29 20.45
CA VAL A 326 -7.83 10.86 20.74
C VAL A 326 -7.76 11.14 22.24
N ASN A 327 -7.10 10.25 23.00
CA ASN A 327 -6.92 10.44 24.43
C ASN A 327 -5.59 11.14 24.73
N ASP A 328 -5.62 12.25 25.46
CA ASP A 328 -4.43 12.94 25.97
C ASP A 328 -4.77 13.81 27.19
N VAL A 329 -4.00 13.70 28.27
CA VAL A 329 -4.14 14.54 29.47
C VAL A 329 -3.51 15.93 29.30
N GLY A 330 -2.71 16.11 28.25
CA GLY A 330 -2.01 17.35 27.91
C GLY A 330 -0.91 17.75 28.89
N GLY A 331 -0.32 16.77 29.58
CA GLY A 331 0.84 16.95 30.46
C GLY A 331 2.16 17.01 29.69
N GLY A 332 3.20 17.51 30.36
CA GLY A 332 4.58 17.53 29.86
C GLY A 332 5.23 16.14 29.84
N PRO A 333 6.44 16.00 29.24
CA PRO A 333 7.12 14.71 29.10
C PRO A 333 7.56 14.06 30.43
N ASP A 334 7.59 14.84 31.51
CA ASP A 334 7.83 14.44 32.91
C ASP A 334 6.55 14.01 33.66
N GLY A 335 5.39 14.17 33.00
CA GLY A 335 4.06 13.93 33.55
C GLY A 335 3.48 15.09 34.34
N MET A 336 4.07 16.29 34.31
CA MET A 336 3.56 17.47 35.02
C MET A 336 2.66 18.35 34.15
N GLY A 337 1.65 18.99 34.75
CA GLY A 337 0.71 19.87 34.07
C GLY A 337 -0.45 19.16 33.34
N GLY A 338 -1.34 19.93 32.72
CA GLY A 338 -2.48 19.42 31.94
C GLY A 338 -3.21 20.52 31.18
N SER A 339 -3.55 20.28 29.91
CA SER A 339 -4.36 21.19 29.10
C SER A 339 -5.15 20.39 28.07
N LYS A 340 -6.39 20.83 27.75
CA LYS A 340 -7.22 20.13 26.75
C LYS A 340 -6.69 20.24 25.31
N GLY A 341 -5.85 21.26 25.06
CA GLY A 341 -5.43 21.68 23.72
C GLY A 341 -4.77 20.60 22.83
N PRO A 342 -3.92 19.67 23.31
CA PRO A 342 -3.28 18.68 22.44
C PRO A 342 -4.26 17.70 21.79
N ALA A 343 -5.20 17.13 22.54
CA ALA A 343 -6.19 16.22 21.98
C ALA A 343 -7.14 16.97 21.02
N ASP A 344 -7.60 18.17 21.42
CA ASP A 344 -8.52 18.98 20.62
C ASP A 344 -7.94 19.33 19.24
N ARG A 345 -6.69 19.77 19.17
CA ARG A 345 -6.03 20.11 17.89
C ARG A 345 -5.97 18.93 16.93
N VAL A 346 -5.71 17.72 17.43
CA VAL A 346 -5.66 16.52 16.58
C VAL A 346 -7.06 16.13 16.12
N VAL A 347 -8.08 16.28 16.97
CA VAL A 347 -9.48 16.08 16.58
C VAL A 347 -9.90 17.09 15.51
N GLU A 348 -9.57 18.37 15.69
CA GLU A 348 -9.83 19.43 14.69
C GLU A 348 -9.15 19.12 13.36
N GLU A 349 -7.91 18.65 13.37
CA GLU A 349 -7.19 18.23 12.16
C GLU A 349 -7.86 17.03 11.47
N ILE A 350 -8.25 16.01 12.23
CA ILE A 350 -8.97 14.84 11.71
C ILE A 350 -10.30 15.26 11.08
N VAL A 351 -11.10 16.06 11.80
CA VAL A 351 -12.42 16.51 11.34
C VAL A 351 -12.29 17.45 10.15
N GLY A 352 -11.32 18.37 10.16
CA GLY A 352 -11.01 19.27 9.05
C GLY A 352 -10.59 18.53 7.78
N ALA A 353 -9.96 17.36 7.92
CA ALA A 353 -9.62 16.45 6.82
C ALA A 353 -10.78 15.52 6.41
N GLY A 354 -11.98 15.68 6.98
CA GLY A 354 -13.18 14.88 6.67
C GLY A 354 -13.29 13.54 7.43
N GLY A 355 -12.43 13.29 8.40
CA GLY A 355 -12.49 12.13 9.28
C GLY A 355 -13.42 12.32 10.50
N ALA A 356 -13.53 11.29 11.34
CA ALA A 356 -14.36 11.32 12.54
C ALA A 356 -13.50 11.07 13.79
N ALA A 357 -13.48 12.02 14.72
CA ALA A 357 -12.78 11.86 15.99
C ALA A 357 -13.48 12.58 17.15
N ILE A 358 -13.19 12.15 18.39
CA ILE A 358 -13.54 12.84 19.63
C ILE A 358 -12.33 12.87 20.56
N ALA A 359 -12.23 13.90 21.41
CA ALA A 359 -11.18 14.01 22.40
C ALA A 359 -11.58 13.31 23.72
N SER A 360 -10.59 12.76 24.42
CA SER A 360 -10.71 12.28 25.80
C SER A 360 -9.55 12.82 26.63
N TYR A 361 -9.86 13.43 27.78
CA TYR A 361 -8.85 14.04 28.67
C TYR A 361 -8.59 13.21 29.93
N GLU A 362 -9.11 11.99 29.96
CA GLU A 362 -9.04 11.09 31.10
C GLU A 362 -7.62 10.56 31.31
N SER A 363 -7.23 10.40 32.57
CA SER A 363 -5.93 9.80 32.90
C SER A 363 -5.99 8.28 32.78
N VAL A 364 -4.98 7.71 32.12
CA VAL A 364 -4.77 6.25 32.06
C VAL A 364 -4.36 5.67 33.43
N THR A 365 -3.81 6.48 34.33
CA THR A 365 -3.24 6.00 35.62
C THR A 365 -4.27 5.44 36.60
N THR A 366 -5.57 5.63 36.33
CA THR A 366 -6.64 5.12 37.21
C THR A 366 -7.58 4.19 36.45
N ALA A 367 -8.08 3.15 37.12
CA ALA A 367 -9.06 2.23 36.55
C ALA A 367 -10.34 2.96 36.08
N ALA A 368 -10.81 3.95 36.85
CA ALA A 368 -11.98 4.74 36.50
C ALA A 368 -11.74 5.63 35.26
N GLY A 369 -10.54 6.19 35.12
CA GLY A 369 -10.15 6.93 33.92
C GLY A 369 -10.09 6.04 32.68
N GLY A 370 -9.45 4.85 32.80
CA GLY A 370 -9.44 3.85 31.73
C GLY A 370 -10.83 3.41 31.27
N GLU A 371 -11.75 3.19 32.22
CA GLU A 371 -13.17 2.90 31.94
C GLU A 371 -13.84 4.04 31.16
N ARG A 372 -13.61 5.31 31.57
CA ARG A 372 -14.20 6.48 30.90
C ARG A 372 -13.63 6.71 29.50
N ILE A 373 -12.34 6.43 29.26
CA ILE A 373 -11.75 6.47 27.92
C ILE A 373 -12.49 5.52 26.97
N VAL A 374 -12.69 4.27 27.39
CA VAL A 374 -13.37 3.25 26.58
C VAL A 374 -14.85 3.57 26.42
N ARG A 375 -15.49 4.04 27.50
CA ARG A 375 -16.89 4.46 27.48
C ARG A 375 -17.16 5.56 26.47
N ALA A 376 -16.27 6.53 26.30
CA ALA A 376 -16.43 7.59 25.31
C ALA A 376 -16.59 7.03 23.88
N ALA A 377 -15.85 5.99 23.53
CA ALA A 377 -15.98 5.31 22.24
C ALA A 377 -17.32 4.54 22.13
N LEU A 378 -17.68 3.81 23.19
CA LEU A 378 -18.91 3.02 23.26
C LEU A 378 -20.17 3.91 23.19
N GLU A 379 -20.20 5.02 23.91
CA GLU A 379 -21.33 5.96 23.88
C GLU A 379 -21.45 6.67 22.52
N LYS A 380 -20.32 7.02 21.89
CA LYS A 380 -20.33 7.74 20.62
C LYS A 380 -20.64 6.86 19.42
N TRP A 381 -20.10 5.63 19.39
CA TRP A 381 -20.12 4.77 18.21
C TRP A 381 -20.52 3.32 18.48
N GLY A 382 -20.84 2.96 19.73
CA GLY A 382 -21.34 1.64 20.11
C GLY A 382 -20.30 0.53 20.15
N GLN A 383 -19.02 0.81 19.88
CA GLN A 383 -17.98 -0.21 19.73
C GLN A 383 -16.56 0.32 19.98
N VAL A 384 -15.65 -0.62 20.22
CA VAL A 384 -14.19 -0.42 20.21
C VAL A 384 -13.57 -1.63 19.54
N ASP A 385 -12.82 -1.40 18.46
CA ASP A 385 -12.18 -2.44 17.65
C ASP A 385 -10.65 -2.43 17.81
N ILE A 386 -10.08 -1.24 17.97
CA ILE A 386 -8.64 -1.01 17.98
C ILE A 386 -8.26 -0.23 19.25
N LEU A 387 -7.22 -0.67 19.96
CA LEU A 387 -6.62 0.05 21.08
C LEU A 387 -5.11 0.14 20.90
N ILE A 388 -4.58 1.37 20.85
CA ILE A 388 -3.14 1.64 20.84
C ILE A 388 -2.75 2.25 22.19
N ASN A 389 -2.11 1.44 23.03
CA ASN A 389 -1.55 1.86 24.32
C ASN A 389 -0.17 2.53 24.12
N ASN A 390 -0.20 3.81 23.78
CA ASN A 390 0.98 4.64 23.47
C ASN A 390 1.35 5.67 24.57
N ALA A 391 0.47 5.97 25.53
CA ALA A 391 0.73 6.98 26.57
C ALA A 391 2.03 6.68 27.35
N GLY A 392 2.76 7.74 27.71
CA GLY A 392 4.07 7.57 28.33
C GLY A 392 4.76 8.84 28.81
N ILE A 393 5.66 8.67 29.78
CA ILE A 393 6.49 9.73 30.38
C ILE A 393 7.90 9.20 30.66
N LEU A 394 8.89 10.07 30.89
CA LEU A 394 10.22 9.67 31.36
C LEU A 394 10.55 10.30 32.71
N ARG A 395 11.23 9.55 33.58
CA ARG A 395 11.80 10.01 34.86
C ARG A 395 13.14 9.30 35.08
N ASP A 396 14.11 9.66 34.24
CA ASP A 396 15.38 8.96 34.16
C ASP A 396 16.28 9.29 35.37
N LYS A 397 16.82 8.25 36.00
CA LYS A 397 17.78 8.37 37.09
C LYS A 397 18.57 7.07 37.25
N THR A 398 19.85 7.17 37.59
CA THR A 398 20.63 6.00 38.02
C THR A 398 19.91 5.31 39.18
N PHE A 399 19.86 3.97 39.19
CA PHE A 399 19.06 3.19 40.13
C PHE A 399 19.22 3.61 41.59
N ALA A 400 20.46 3.78 42.07
CA ALA A 400 20.74 4.19 43.46
C ALA A 400 20.24 5.60 43.84
N LYS A 401 19.90 6.43 42.86
CA LYS A 401 19.37 7.80 43.06
C LYS A 401 17.91 7.93 42.66
N MET A 402 17.29 6.86 42.17
CA MET A 402 15.89 6.85 41.76
C MET A 402 15.00 6.87 43.01
N THR A 403 14.09 7.84 43.09
CA THR A 403 13.11 7.90 44.17
C THR A 403 11.93 6.99 43.88
N GLU A 404 11.17 6.62 44.92
CA GLU A 404 9.94 5.85 44.76
C GLU A 404 8.95 6.57 43.82
N GLU A 405 8.77 7.89 43.98
CA GLU A 405 7.88 8.69 43.12
C GLU A 405 8.29 8.64 41.63
N MET A 406 9.60 8.59 41.34
CA MET A 406 10.08 8.42 39.96
C MET A 406 9.78 7.03 39.42
N TRP A 407 9.87 6.00 40.27
CA TRP A 407 9.54 4.63 39.93
C TRP A 407 8.04 4.45 39.68
N GLU A 408 7.22 4.85 40.65
CA GLU A 408 5.77 4.72 40.62
C GLU A 408 5.16 5.51 39.47
N GLY A 409 5.54 6.77 39.27
CA GLY A 409 4.97 7.58 38.18
C GLY A 409 5.17 6.96 36.79
N VAL A 410 6.34 6.34 36.54
CA VAL A 410 6.62 5.65 35.27
C VAL A 410 5.83 4.34 35.18
N ARG A 411 5.79 3.53 36.25
CA ARG A 411 4.99 2.29 36.30
C ARG A 411 3.50 2.57 36.05
N GLU A 412 2.95 3.57 36.73
CA GLU A 412 1.52 3.91 36.72
C GLU A 412 1.04 4.37 35.35
N VAL A 413 1.82 5.21 34.65
CA VAL A 413 1.44 5.69 33.32
C VAL A 413 1.58 4.58 32.27
N HIS A 414 2.65 3.80 32.32
CA HIS A 414 2.97 2.85 31.27
C HIS A 414 2.29 1.50 31.45
N LEU A 415 2.58 0.81 32.56
CA LEU A 415 2.13 -0.56 32.76
C LEU A 415 0.71 -0.58 33.31
N ASP A 416 0.49 0.08 34.44
CA ASP A 416 -0.84 0.13 35.07
C ASP A 416 -1.83 0.87 34.16
N GLY A 417 -1.37 1.93 33.49
CA GLY A 417 -2.13 2.67 32.49
C GLY A 417 -2.61 1.81 31.33
N ALA A 418 -1.73 1.00 30.74
CA ALA A 418 -2.12 0.06 29.70
C ALA A 418 -3.15 -0.97 30.22
N VAL A 419 -3.00 -1.47 31.46
CA VAL A 419 -3.96 -2.39 32.08
C VAL A 419 -5.33 -1.72 32.28
N ASN A 420 -5.34 -0.49 32.79
CA ASN A 420 -6.56 0.26 33.11
C ASN A 420 -7.42 0.54 31.87
N VAL A 421 -6.81 0.80 30.70
CA VAL A 421 -7.53 1.02 29.45
C VAL A 421 -7.84 -0.29 28.72
N THR A 422 -6.88 -1.23 28.72
CA THR A 422 -7.03 -2.50 28.02
C THR A 422 -8.13 -3.35 28.64
N ARG A 423 -8.26 -3.41 29.96
CA ARG A 423 -9.25 -4.26 30.63
C ARG A 423 -10.70 -3.97 30.19
N PRO A 424 -11.22 -2.72 30.22
CA PRO A 424 -12.55 -2.41 29.70
C PRO A 424 -12.66 -2.58 28.18
N ALA A 425 -11.64 -2.18 27.40
CA ALA A 425 -11.64 -2.34 25.94
C ALA A 425 -11.73 -3.82 25.53
N TYR A 426 -10.95 -4.67 26.20
CA TYR A 426 -10.91 -6.11 25.97
C TYR A 426 -12.26 -6.77 26.25
N ARG A 427 -12.97 -6.37 27.32
CA ARG A 427 -14.33 -6.84 27.59
C ARG A 427 -15.28 -6.52 26.43
N ALA A 428 -15.25 -5.29 25.93
CA ALA A 428 -16.06 -4.85 24.80
C ALA A 428 -15.69 -5.57 23.48
N MET A 429 -14.39 -5.75 23.21
CA MET A 429 -13.88 -6.50 22.05
C MET A 429 -14.33 -7.96 22.08
N ARG A 430 -14.29 -8.58 23.28
CA ARG A 430 -14.68 -9.97 23.50
C ARG A 430 -16.16 -10.22 23.15
N GLU A 431 -17.04 -9.31 23.57
CA GLU A 431 -18.47 -9.37 23.26
C GLU A 431 -18.75 -9.31 21.75
N ARG A 432 -17.88 -8.66 20.98
CA ARG A 432 -18.01 -8.51 19.52
C ARG A 432 -17.25 -9.55 18.70
N GLY A 433 -16.40 -10.37 19.33
CA GLY A 433 -15.57 -11.33 18.63
C GLY A 433 -14.50 -10.71 17.72
N TYR A 434 -14.07 -9.47 18.02
CA TYR A 434 -13.02 -8.79 17.28
C TYR A 434 -12.26 -7.80 18.17
N GLY A 435 -10.92 -7.82 18.08
CA GLY A 435 -10.09 -6.79 18.71
C GLY A 435 -8.67 -6.75 18.15
N ARG A 436 -8.08 -5.54 18.11
CA ARG A 436 -6.67 -5.32 17.80
C ARG A 436 -6.07 -4.41 18.85
N ILE A 437 -5.07 -4.92 19.56
CA ILE A 437 -4.42 -4.20 20.66
C ILE A 437 -2.93 -4.09 20.33
N VAL A 438 -2.42 -2.87 20.33
CA VAL A 438 -0.99 -2.58 20.16
C VAL A 438 -0.46 -1.98 21.47
N LEU A 439 0.56 -2.62 22.03
CA LEU A 439 1.30 -2.10 23.18
C LEU A 439 2.61 -1.47 22.73
N THR A 440 3.03 -0.38 23.38
CA THR A 440 4.29 0.29 23.04
C THR A 440 5.38 -0.04 24.06
N THR A 441 6.27 -0.98 23.73
CA THR A 441 7.53 -1.24 24.46
C THR A 441 8.64 -0.26 24.00
N SER A 442 9.90 -0.58 24.24
CA SER A 442 11.06 0.19 23.74
C SER A 442 12.31 -0.69 23.67
N ALA A 443 13.33 -0.23 22.94
CA ALA A 443 14.65 -0.88 22.99
C ALA A 443 15.21 -0.91 24.43
N ALA A 444 14.99 0.13 25.22
CA ALA A 444 15.36 0.16 26.64
C ALA A 444 14.61 -0.91 27.45
N GLY A 445 13.35 -1.21 27.12
CA GLY A 445 12.61 -2.31 27.72
C GLY A 445 13.18 -3.67 27.35
N LEU A 446 13.49 -3.89 26.07
CA LEU A 446 13.97 -5.18 25.57
C LEU A 446 15.41 -5.50 25.97
N TYR A 447 16.29 -4.50 26.03
CA TYR A 447 17.73 -4.70 26.14
C TYR A 447 18.38 -3.95 27.31
N GLY A 448 17.59 -3.16 28.05
CA GLY A 448 18.09 -2.26 29.08
C GLY A 448 18.61 -0.94 28.52
N ASN A 449 18.63 0.09 29.37
CA ASN A 449 19.32 1.35 29.10
C ASN A 449 19.80 1.99 30.41
N PHE A 450 20.98 2.58 30.41
CA PHE A 450 21.57 3.15 31.62
C PHE A 450 20.68 4.27 32.18
N GLY A 451 20.36 4.21 33.47
CA GLY A 451 19.54 5.22 34.14
C GLY A 451 18.03 5.10 33.91
N GLN A 452 17.55 4.02 33.28
CA GLN A 452 16.14 3.82 32.93
C GLN A 452 15.51 2.58 33.58
N ALA A 453 15.92 2.20 34.79
CA ALA A 453 15.44 0.96 35.44
C ALA A 453 13.91 0.90 35.57
N ASN A 454 13.26 1.98 35.99
CA ASN A 454 11.79 2.13 36.03
C ASN A 454 11.14 1.97 34.66
N TYR A 455 11.66 2.69 33.65
CA TYR A 455 11.11 2.70 32.30
C TYR A 455 11.31 1.35 31.60
N SER A 456 12.51 0.76 31.69
CA SER A 456 12.80 -0.58 31.17
C SER A 456 11.88 -1.64 31.78
N ALA A 457 11.71 -1.63 33.11
CA ALA A 457 10.83 -2.56 33.81
C ALA A 457 9.37 -2.42 33.35
N ALA A 458 8.85 -1.19 33.30
CA ALA A 458 7.48 -0.95 32.83
C ALA A 458 7.29 -1.38 31.36
N LYS A 459 8.24 -1.05 30.48
CA LYS A 459 8.16 -1.36 29.05
C LYS A 459 8.29 -2.84 28.73
N LEU A 460 9.12 -3.59 29.46
CA LEU A 460 9.16 -5.05 29.31
C LEU A 460 7.96 -5.73 29.98
N GLY A 461 7.40 -5.14 31.04
CA GLY A 461 6.14 -5.57 31.64
C GLY A 461 4.98 -5.61 30.64
N LEU A 462 4.95 -4.69 29.67
CA LEU A 462 3.97 -4.71 28.57
C LEU A 462 4.13 -5.95 27.67
N VAL A 463 5.35 -6.43 27.44
CA VAL A 463 5.58 -7.70 26.72
C VAL A 463 5.03 -8.87 27.53
N GLY A 464 5.23 -8.88 28.85
CA GLY A 464 4.60 -9.85 29.75
C GLY A 464 3.06 -9.84 29.66
N LEU A 465 2.45 -8.65 29.69
CA LEU A 465 1.00 -8.49 29.54
C LEU A 465 0.50 -9.05 28.20
N MET A 466 1.17 -8.72 27.09
CA MET A 466 0.83 -9.21 25.75
C MET A 466 0.95 -10.74 25.63
N ASN A 467 1.98 -11.35 26.23
CA ASN A 467 2.17 -12.80 26.23
C ASN A 467 1.00 -13.57 26.84
N THR A 468 0.31 -13.00 27.82
CA THR A 468 -0.91 -13.59 28.39
C THR A 468 -2.15 -13.24 27.57
N LEU A 469 -2.34 -11.97 27.23
CA LEU A 469 -3.55 -11.52 26.53
C LEU A 469 -3.71 -12.12 25.12
N LYS A 470 -2.60 -12.47 24.44
CA LYS A 470 -2.65 -13.18 23.14
C LYS A 470 -3.36 -14.54 23.26
N LEU A 471 -3.18 -15.24 24.39
CA LEU A 471 -3.71 -16.57 24.64
C LEU A 471 -5.18 -16.47 25.04
N GLU A 472 -5.51 -15.54 25.95
CA GLU A 472 -6.89 -15.29 26.36
C GLU A 472 -7.77 -14.82 25.18
N GLY A 473 -7.16 -14.10 24.22
CA GLY A 473 -7.88 -13.44 23.12
C GLY A 473 -8.16 -14.32 21.91
N GLU A 474 -7.51 -15.47 21.81
CA GLU A 474 -7.52 -16.33 20.62
C GLU A 474 -8.94 -16.71 20.20
N LYS A 475 -9.77 -17.18 21.15
CA LYS A 475 -11.15 -17.62 20.89
C LYS A 475 -12.09 -16.49 20.51
N ASN A 476 -11.71 -15.23 20.76
CA ASN A 476 -12.56 -14.06 20.57
C ASN A 476 -12.06 -13.13 19.46
N GLY A 477 -11.14 -13.59 18.62
CA GLY A 477 -10.63 -12.78 17.51
C GLY A 477 -9.83 -11.54 17.96
N ILE A 478 -9.34 -11.53 19.20
CA ILE A 478 -8.54 -10.44 19.77
C ILE A 478 -7.07 -10.75 19.55
N LYS A 479 -6.38 -9.88 18.81
CA LYS A 479 -4.94 -9.97 18.59
C LYS A 479 -4.22 -8.89 19.38
N VAL A 480 -3.14 -9.26 20.04
CA VAL A 480 -2.34 -8.35 20.87
C VAL A 480 -0.88 -8.44 20.42
N ASN A 481 -0.32 -7.33 19.97
CA ASN A 481 1.08 -7.24 19.53
C ASN A 481 1.77 -6.05 20.19
N THR A 482 3.10 -6.06 20.20
CA THR A 482 3.90 -5.02 20.84
C THR A 482 4.87 -4.41 19.83
N VAL A 483 5.01 -3.07 19.85
CA VAL A 483 5.96 -2.32 19.04
C VAL A 483 7.03 -1.67 19.91
N ALA A 484 8.28 -1.76 19.49
CA ALA A 484 9.45 -1.04 19.98
C ALA A 484 9.80 0.05 18.95
N PRO A 485 9.23 1.26 19.07
CA PRO A 485 9.41 2.31 18.09
C PRO A 485 10.79 2.98 18.22
N LEU A 486 11.34 3.40 17.08
CA LEU A 486 12.47 4.32 16.98
C LEU A 486 12.04 5.57 16.21
N ALA A 487 11.76 6.63 16.94
CA ALA A 487 11.42 7.95 16.40
C ALA A 487 12.00 9.04 17.28
N VAL A 488 12.29 10.21 16.69
CA VAL A 488 12.50 11.43 17.47
C VAL A 488 11.14 11.78 18.08
N THR A 489 11.12 11.83 19.39
CA THR A 489 10.00 12.41 20.13
C THR A 489 10.50 13.71 20.74
N ARG A 490 9.59 14.53 21.31
CA ARG A 490 9.98 15.67 22.14
C ARG A 490 11.02 15.32 23.23
N LEU A 491 11.15 14.04 23.59
CA LEU A 491 12.10 13.52 24.58
C LEU A 491 13.55 13.36 24.06
N THR A 492 13.79 13.33 22.74
CA THR A 492 15.13 13.07 22.14
C THR A 492 15.62 14.16 21.19
N GLU A 493 14.86 15.26 21.09
CA GLU A 493 15.03 16.35 20.11
C GLU A 493 16.37 17.11 20.26
N GLY A 494 16.92 17.22 21.48
CA GLY A 494 18.16 17.95 21.76
C GLY A 494 19.46 17.14 21.68
N LEU A 495 19.41 15.83 21.42
CA LEU A 495 20.56 14.92 21.55
C LEU A 495 21.11 14.38 20.22
N LEU A 496 20.52 14.75 19.07
CA LEU A 496 20.80 14.14 17.77
C LEU A 496 21.28 15.17 16.71
N PRO A 497 22.33 14.84 15.93
CA PRO A 497 22.72 15.56 14.71
C PRO A 497 21.56 15.80 13.74
N GLU A 498 21.56 16.97 13.08
CA GLU A 498 20.50 17.43 12.17
C GLU A 498 20.17 16.43 11.05
N GLU A 499 21.18 15.79 10.47
CA GLU A 499 21.00 14.78 9.40
C GLU A 499 20.18 13.56 9.84
N MET A 500 20.20 13.20 11.13
CA MET A 500 19.43 12.07 11.65
C MET A 500 17.97 12.44 11.94
N ARG A 501 17.67 13.72 12.20
CA ARG A 501 16.30 14.20 12.46
C ARG A 501 15.37 13.97 11.28
N GLY A 502 15.86 14.12 10.05
CA GLY A 502 15.08 13.88 8.82
C GLY A 502 14.65 12.43 8.62
N ARG A 503 15.36 11.46 9.23
CA ARG A 503 15.10 10.00 9.10
C ARG A 503 14.33 9.41 10.27
N LEU A 504 14.35 10.06 11.43
CA LEU A 504 13.71 9.61 12.68
C LEU A 504 12.29 10.16 12.83
N LYS A 505 11.50 10.04 11.77
CA LYS A 505 10.11 10.51 11.71
C LYS A 505 9.16 9.52 12.39
N ALA A 506 8.19 10.01 13.16
CA ALA A 506 7.14 9.18 13.76
C ALA A 506 6.31 8.44 12.67
N GLU A 507 6.21 9.07 11.50
CA GLU A 507 5.62 8.54 10.27
C GLU A 507 6.31 7.26 9.77
N ALA A 508 7.58 7.02 10.13
CA ALA A 508 8.29 5.79 9.77
C ALA A 508 7.87 4.58 10.61
N VAL A 509 7.12 4.78 11.69
CA VAL A 509 6.60 3.70 12.56
C VAL A 509 5.15 3.36 12.24
N ALA A 510 4.37 4.36 11.84
CA ALA A 510 2.93 4.24 11.63
C ALA A 510 2.51 3.11 10.67
N PRO A 511 3.20 2.83 9.53
CA PRO A 511 2.80 1.77 8.62
C PRO A 511 2.72 0.39 9.30
N LEU A 512 3.70 0.05 10.13
CA LEU A 512 3.68 -1.22 10.86
C LEU A 512 2.50 -1.25 11.84
N VAL A 513 2.28 -0.18 12.60
CA VAL A 513 1.16 -0.10 13.55
C VAL A 513 -0.18 -0.21 12.83
N MET A 514 -0.35 0.38 11.64
CA MET A 514 -1.56 0.21 10.83
C MET A 514 -1.76 -1.25 10.42
N VAL A 515 -0.70 -1.94 10.00
CA VAL A 515 -0.79 -3.38 9.71
C VAL A 515 -1.23 -4.13 10.97
N LEU A 516 -0.59 -3.94 12.12
CA LEU A 516 -0.95 -4.63 13.36
C LEU A 516 -2.40 -4.35 13.84
N CYS A 517 -2.94 -3.19 13.49
CA CYS A 517 -4.32 -2.82 13.78
C CYS A 517 -5.33 -3.33 12.75
N SER A 518 -4.91 -3.88 11.62
CA SER A 518 -5.82 -4.22 10.52
C SER A 518 -6.41 -5.62 10.61
N GLU A 519 -7.46 -5.85 9.83
CA GLU A 519 -8.03 -7.19 9.64
C GLU A 519 -7.05 -8.14 8.95
N GLU A 520 -6.14 -7.60 8.13
CA GLU A 520 -5.13 -8.39 7.40
C GLU A 520 -4.02 -8.92 8.30
N CYS A 521 -3.85 -8.36 9.51
CA CYS A 521 -2.89 -8.90 10.46
C CYS A 521 -3.34 -10.26 10.99
N VAL A 522 -2.62 -11.30 10.58
CA VAL A 522 -2.79 -12.67 11.09
C VAL A 522 -1.99 -12.91 12.38
N GLU A 523 -1.02 -12.07 12.69
CA GLU A 523 -0.10 -12.23 13.82
C GLU A 523 -0.70 -11.78 15.16
N THR A 524 -0.38 -12.50 16.23
CA THR A 524 -0.64 -12.12 17.62
C THR A 524 0.54 -12.59 18.46
N GLY A 525 0.84 -11.91 19.56
CA GLY A 525 1.90 -12.34 20.45
C GLY A 525 3.31 -11.98 20.01
N ARG A 526 3.47 -11.01 19.10
CA ARG A 526 4.77 -10.66 18.51
C ARG A 526 5.27 -9.31 18.98
N VAL A 527 6.59 -9.18 19.05
CA VAL A 527 7.29 -7.91 19.31
C VAL A 527 8.00 -7.47 18.04
N TYR A 528 7.79 -6.21 17.65
CA TYR A 528 8.40 -5.65 16.44
C TYR A 528 9.16 -4.37 16.74
N SER A 529 10.34 -4.22 16.13
CA SER A 529 11.10 -2.97 16.08
C SER A 529 10.76 -2.23 14.80
N ALA A 530 10.52 -0.92 14.88
CA ALA A 530 10.18 -0.11 13.71
C ALA A 530 10.70 1.33 13.81
N GLY A 531 11.33 1.80 12.74
CA GLY A 531 11.78 3.18 12.59
C GLY A 531 12.84 3.33 11.50
N MET A 532 13.02 4.55 10.97
CA MET A 532 14.01 4.86 9.92
C MET A 532 13.90 4.00 8.63
N GLY A 533 12.70 3.46 8.36
CA GLY A 533 12.48 2.51 7.24
C GLY A 533 12.93 1.08 7.51
N HIS A 534 13.41 0.79 8.73
CA HIS A 534 13.74 -0.56 9.18
C HIS A 534 12.60 -1.14 10.01
N TYR A 535 12.23 -2.40 9.71
CA TYR A 535 11.20 -3.15 10.41
C TYR A 535 11.77 -4.54 10.72
N GLY A 536 11.75 -4.93 11.99
CA GLY A 536 12.30 -6.20 12.45
C GLY A 536 11.44 -6.83 13.53
N ARG A 537 11.62 -8.12 13.77
CA ARG A 537 10.95 -8.84 14.86
C ARG A 537 11.95 -9.11 15.98
N ALA A 538 11.53 -8.86 17.22
CA ALA A 538 12.23 -9.30 18.42
C ALA A 538 11.47 -10.47 19.05
N ALA A 539 12.19 -11.41 19.66
CA ALA A 539 11.62 -12.63 20.22
C ALA A 539 12.39 -13.08 21.48
N ILE A 540 11.71 -13.81 22.35
CA ILE A 540 12.33 -14.54 23.46
C ILE A 540 12.65 -15.94 22.93
N LEU A 541 13.93 -16.30 22.96
CA LEU A 541 14.44 -17.60 22.54
C LEU A 541 15.00 -18.35 23.74
N THR A 542 14.80 -19.66 23.76
CA THR A 542 15.31 -20.55 24.80
C THR A 542 16.22 -21.58 24.15
N GLY A 543 17.47 -21.65 24.62
CA GLY A 543 18.43 -22.66 24.20
C GLY A 543 18.03 -24.07 24.63
N PRO A 544 18.57 -25.12 23.99
CA PRO A 544 18.20 -26.51 24.29
C PRO A 544 18.57 -26.97 25.70
N GLY A 545 19.55 -26.33 26.34
CA GLY A 545 20.04 -26.70 27.67
C GLY A 545 20.73 -28.06 27.72
N VAL A 546 20.88 -28.61 28.92
CA VAL A 546 21.49 -29.93 29.16
C VAL A 546 20.88 -30.59 30.39
N THR A 547 20.63 -31.89 30.33
CA THR A 547 20.19 -32.69 31.48
C THR A 547 21.41 -33.30 32.15
N LEU A 548 21.64 -32.99 33.43
CA LEU A 548 22.84 -33.39 34.18
C LEU A 548 22.58 -34.47 35.24
N ALA A 549 21.32 -34.84 35.50
CA ALA A 549 20.97 -35.85 36.48
C ALA A 549 19.99 -36.89 35.91
N GLU A 550 20.13 -38.14 36.36
CA GLU A 550 19.22 -39.26 36.08
C GLU A 550 18.49 -39.66 37.37
N GLY A 551 17.16 -39.87 37.30
CA GLY A 551 16.36 -40.32 38.45
C GLY A 551 16.25 -39.27 39.57
N ASN A 552 16.49 -39.67 40.83
CA ASN A 552 16.38 -38.80 42.02
C ASN A 552 17.70 -38.08 42.40
N GLN A 553 18.75 -38.20 41.59
CA GLN A 553 20.01 -37.49 41.86
C GLN A 553 19.87 -36.01 41.52
N LEU A 554 20.57 -35.15 42.27
CA LEU A 554 20.65 -33.71 41.99
C LEU A 554 22.06 -33.39 41.51
N PRO A 555 22.22 -32.51 40.49
CA PRO A 555 23.54 -32.10 40.04
C PRO A 555 24.22 -31.20 41.07
N THR A 556 25.53 -31.32 41.16
CA THR A 556 26.41 -30.44 41.93
C THR A 556 26.66 -29.12 41.19
N PRO A 557 27.01 -28.02 41.88
CA PRO A 557 27.46 -26.80 41.23
C PRO A 557 28.65 -27.01 40.27
N GLU A 558 29.56 -27.91 40.62
CA GLU A 558 30.73 -28.26 39.80
C GLU A 558 30.33 -28.91 38.47
N GLU A 559 29.33 -29.79 38.46
CA GLU A 559 28.78 -30.41 37.24
C GLU A 559 28.08 -29.38 36.34
N ILE A 560 27.42 -28.38 36.93
CA ILE A 560 26.84 -27.24 36.20
C ILE A 560 27.94 -26.43 35.53
N VAL A 561 29.00 -26.09 36.26
CA VAL A 561 30.16 -25.34 35.72
C VAL A 561 30.85 -26.13 34.61
N ALA A 562 31.04 -27.44 34.80
CA ALA A 562 31.63 -28.33 33.78
C ALA A 562 30.78 -28.41 32.50
N SER A 563 29.48 -28.11 32.59
CA SER A 563 28.54 -28.13 31.46
C SER A 563 28.12 -26.73 30.99
N TRP A 564 28.77 -25.68 31.47
CA TRP A 564 28.34 -24.29 31.28
C TRP A 564 28.17 -23.91 29.81
N GLU A 565 29.11 -24.31 28.94
CA GLU A 565 29.04 -24.03 27.50
C GLU A 565 27.77 -24.56 26.84
N LYS A 566 27.28 -25.72 27.30
CA LYS A 566 26.03 -26.32 26.80
C LYS A 566 24.81 -25.58 27.33
N ILE A 567 24.85 -25.15 28.60
CA ILE A 567 23.77 -24.42 29.28
C ILE A 567 23.54 -23.06 28.63
N VAL A 568 24.60 -22.31 28.31
CA VAL A 568 24.51 -20.95 27.75
C VAL A 568 24.37 -20.92 26.23
N SER A 569 24.43 -22.07 25.56
CA SER A 569 24.34 -22.14 24.10
C SER A 569 22.94 -21.75 23.59
N LEU A 570 22.91 -20.87 22.59
CA LEU A 570 21.71 -20.55 21.81
C LEU A 570 21.66 -21.28 20.47
N SER A 571 22.64 -22.15 20.18
CA SER A 571 22.57 -22.99 18.99
C SER A 571 21.38 -23.95 19.11
N GLY A 572 20.46 -23.88 18.14
CA GLY A 572 19.20 -24.62 18.20
C GLY A 572 18.16 -24.01 19.13
N ALA A 573 18.30 -22.77 19.58
CA ALA A 573 17.30 -22.09 20.39
C ALA A 573 15.95 -21.94 19.65
N GLN A 574 14.86 -22.03 20.40
CA GLN A 574 13.50 -22.00 19.86
C GLN A 574 12.64 -20.97 20.58
N GLU A 575 11.57 -20.54 19.90
CA GLU A 575 10.48 -19.79 20.52
C GLU A 575 9.41 -20.75 21.01
N TYR A 576 8.80 -20.42 22.15
CA TYR A 576 7.68 -21.18 22.68
C TYR A 576 6.38 -20.38 22.61
N PRO A 577 5.24 -21.03 22.28
CA PRO A 577 3.95 -20.35 22.19
C PRO A 577 3.44 -19.91 23.56
N ASP A 578 3.71 -20.69 24.61
CA ASP A 578 3.29 -20.47 26.00
C ASP A 578 4.29 -21.08 27.02
N ALA A 579 4.02 -20.85 28.30
CA ALA A 579 4.88 -21.31 29.40
C ALA A 579 4.91 -22.83 29.58
N ASN A 580 3.82 -23.54 29.30
CA ASN A 580 3.77 -25.00 29.45
C ASN A 580 4.63 -25.68 28.38
N ALA A 581 4.57 -25.18 27.14
CA ALA A 581 5.43 -25.65 26.05
C ALA A 581 6.91 -25.46 26.37
N ALA A 582 7.29 -24.33 26.99
CA ALA A 582 8.66 -24.06 27.39
C ALA A 582 9.18 -25.03 28.48
N LEU A 583 8.31 -25.47 29.40
CA LEU A 583 8.67 -26.41 30.46
C LEU A 583 8.66 -27.88 30.02
N GLY A 584 8.02 -28.21 28.90
CA GLY A 584 7.89 -29.58 28.41
C GLY A 584 9.23 -30.32 28.27
N GLY A 585 10.28 -29.63 27.80
CA GLY A 585 11.63 -30.20 27.69
C GLY A 585 12.27 -30.53 29.04
N MET A 586 11.97 -29.76 30.09
CA MET A 586 12.44 -30.03 31.45
C MET A 586 11.66 -31.17 32.12
N LEU A 587 10.38 -31.34 31.78
CA LEU A 587 9.49 -32.36 32.33
C LEU A 587 9.61 -33.73 31.64
N ALA A 588 10.02 -33.77 30.38
CA ALA A 588 10.12 -35.01 29.59
C ALA A 588 11.27 -35.94 30.04
N GLY A 589 12.19 -35.48 30.89
CA GLY A 589 13.38 -36.23 31.29
C GLY A 589 14.37 -36.46 30.13
N PRO A 590 15.54 -37.09 30.37
CA PRO A 590 16.45 -37.43 29.28
C PRO A 590 15.79 -38.45 28.35
N PRO A 591 16.02 -38.37 27.02
CA PRO A 591 15.59 -39.42 26.11
C PRO A 591 16.23 -40.75 26.55
N ALA A 592 15.45 -41.83 26.54
CA ALA A 592 15.95 -43.17 26.86
C ALA A 592 17.19 -43.46 26.00
N LYS A 593 18.30 -43.88 26.65
CA LYS A 593 19.55 -44.25 25.95
C LYS A 593 19.21 -45.23 24.84
N ALA A 594 19.38 -44.80 23.59
CA ALA A 594 19.31 -45.70 22.45
C ALA A 594 20.34 -46.79 22.65
N SER A 595 19.88 -48.04 22.80
CA SER A 595 20.75 -49.20 22.83
C SER A 595 21.55 -49.22 21.52
N SER A 596 22.87 -49.09 21.65
CA SER A 596 23.81 -49.22 20.56
C SER A 596 23.62 -50.58 19.88
N THR A 597 22.92 -50.57 18.75
CA THR A 597 23.11 -51.54 17.69
C THR A 597 23.67 -50.77 16.52
N GLU A 598 24.95 -51.05 16.23
CA GLU A 598 25.65 -50.54 15.07
C GLU A 598 24.85 -50.91 13.81
N GLY A 599 24.23 -49.91 13.20
CA GLY A 599 23.62 -49.99 11.88
C GLY A 599 24.07 -48.77 11.10
N GLN A 600 24.85 -49.03 10.05
CA GLN A 600 25.55 -48.07 9.20
C GLN A 600 24.76 -46.80 8.87
N ALA A 601 25.48 -45.68 8.90
CA ALA A 601 25.04 -44.40 8.36
C ALA A 601 24.59 -44.56 6.89
N GLY A 602 23.30 -44.32 6.66
CA GLY A 602 22.73 -44.11 5.33
C GLY A 602 22.26 -42.68 5.22
N THR A 603 23.03 -41.84 4.52
CA THR A 603 22.54 -40.59 3.95
C THR A 603 21.41 -40.90 2.97
N GLY A 604 20.22 -40.31 3.17
CA GLY A 604 19.11 -40.54 2.25
C GLY A 604 18.06 -39.44 2.32
N ASP A 605 18.09 -38.55 1.33
CA ASP A 605 16.92 -37.83 0.85
C ASP A 605 15.82 -38.85 0.54
N GLY A 606 14.81 -38.93 1.40
CA GLY A 606 13.67 -39.83 1.20
C GLY A 606 12.70 -39.23 0.20
N ASN A 607 12.81 -39.60 -1.07
CA ASN A 607 11.72 -39.41 -2.04
C ASN A 607 10.45 -40.11 -1.52
N VAL A 608 9.30 -39.44 -1.65
CA VAL A 608 7.93 -39.90 -1.34
C VAL A 608 7.69 -41.39 -1.67
N ALA A 609 8.27 -41.93 -2.74
CA ALA A 609 8.20 -43.35 -3.08
C ALA A 609 8.65 -44.30 -1.95
N GLN A 610 9.73 -43.97 -1.24
CA GLN A 610 10.25 -44.80 -0.13
C GLN A 610 9.39 -44.72 1.13
N VAL A 611 8.61 -43.65 1.29
CA VAL A 611 7.62 -43.52 2.38
C VAL A 611 6.43 -44.44 2.13
N PHE A 612 5.97 -44.55 0.88
CA PHE A 612 4.89 -45.47 0.50
C PHE A 612 5.29 -46.94 0.56
N GLU A 613 6.54 -47.29 0.21
CA GLU A 613 7.03 -48.68 0.33
C GLU A 613 7.05 -49.19 1.78
N ARG A 614 7.30 -48.31 2.76
CA ARG A 614 7.32 -48.66 4.19
C ARG A 614 5.97 -48.49 4.89
N MET A 615 4.95 -48.05 4.16
CA MET A 615 3.63 -47.79 4.73
C MET A 615 2.93 -49.08 5.19
N SER A 616 3.15 -50.18 4.49
CA SER A 616 2.64 -51.52 4.86
C SER A 616 3.20 -52.05 6.18
N GLU A 617 4.35 -51.54 6.64
CA GLU A 617 4.98 -51.96 7.90
C GLU A 617 4.46 -51.16 9.12
N ARG A 618 3.84 -49.99 8.89
CA ARG A 618 3.39 -49.07 9.94
C ARG A 618 1.89 -48.80 9.93
N PHE A 619 1.19 -49.16 8.87
CA PHE A 619 -0.25 -49.00 8.74
C PHE A 619 -0.98 -50.27 9.21
N ASP A 620 -1.76 -50.14 10.28
CA ASP A 620 -2.63 -51.21 10.78
C ASP A 620 -3.95 -51.21 10.02
N ALA A 621 -4.05 -52.11 9.03
CA ALA A 621 -5.24 -52.24 8.19
C ALA A 621 -6.49 -52.71 8.96
N GLY A 622 -6.32 -53.39 10.11
CA GLY A 622 -7.43 -53.84 10.94
C GLY A 622 -8.11 -52.66 11.65
N ALA A 623 -7.31 -51.72 12.16
CA ALA A 623 -7.78 -50.53 12.85
C ALA A 623 -8.46 -49.48 11.94
N ALA A 624 -8.20 -49.55 10.62
CA ALA A 624 -8.73 -48.62 9.62
C ALA A 624 -10.05 -49.08 8.95
N THR A 625 -10.63 -50.19 9.42
CA THR A 625 -11.85 -50.75 8.82
C THR A 625 -13.04 -49.77 8.98
N GLY A 626 -13.51 -49.18 7.88
CA GLY A 626 -14.66 -48.26 7.86
C GLY A 626 -14.33 -46.77 8.03
N VAL A 627 -13.05 -46.39 7.98
CA VAL A 627 -12.59 -45.00 8.11
C VAL A 627 -11.89 -44.55 6.81
N GLU A 628 -12.27 -43.41 6.23
CA GLU A 628 -11.52 -42.79 5.14
C GLU A 628 -10.24 -42.13 5.69
N ALA A 629 -9.07 -42.65 5.33
CA ALA A 629 -7.78 -42.07 5.69
C ALA A 629 -7.26 -41.18 4.54
N ILE A 630 -7.06 -39.89 4.81
CA ILE A 630 -6.50 -38.93 3.85
C ILE A 630 -5.09 -38.55 4.29
N PHE A 631 -4.10 -38.77 3.43
CA PHE A 631 -2.70 -38.42 3.67
C PHE A 631 -2.37 -37.11 2.96
N GLN A 632 -1.99 -36.08 3.71
CA GLN A 632 -1.50 -34.81 3.16
C GLN A 632 0.02 -34.73 3.33
N PHE A 633 0.71 -34.35 2.27
CA PHE A 633 2.15 -34.09 2.23
C PHE A 633 2.35 -32.60 1.92
N SER A 634 3.33 -31.94 2.58
CA SER A 634 3.73 -30.55 2.32
C SER A 634 5.03 -30.48 1.53
#